data_AF-A0A1F4ZUA6-F1
#
_entry.id   AF-A0A1F4ZUA6-F1
#
_cell.length_a   1.000
_cell.length_b   1.000
_cell.length_c   1.000
_cell.angle_alpha   90.00
_cell.angle_beta   90.00
_cell.angle_gamma   90.00
#
_symmetry.space_group_name_H-M   'P 1'
#
loop_
_entity.id
_entity.type
_entity.pdbx_description
1 polymer ?
#
loop_
_entity_poly.entity_id
_entity_poly.type
_entity_poly.pdbx_seq_one_letter_code
_entity_poly.pdbx_strand_id
1 'polypeptide(L)'
;MFTNAKLIQKNWRNTLKQGQVSLVVVREGEVLYANKVSGVSGLVDCFKQDLLSGSEVYDTKIGLAAAKLLVWGKARSVFALTASQSAVNFCKANNLAVESVKQVDRLYFSNDLGGCLFEKTAFGAQRAEDLIRGLEGLGEVRVERCTKDGVFPLNYYSTSNRKTWVNLQGKWTAVRHPEMDKAIRVGRKKARTVATCEVKRGDMVVVGDGLGVYEEKVELKKGQDFGFMSSEVSAERPKEALIGRVAEIMRESRREGKRTLLVGGPAIVHTGSGKYLSGLIRSGWIDVLFGGNAIAAHDLEENYLGTSLGTEVTSGNRIEGGHHHHLRTINTIRFYGGIKNAVVAKVIKSGIFYECVRSGTKFVLAGSIRDDGPLTDVITDSVRAQMEMRKETRNGFGVALMVATTLHSVATGNLLSFDTTKIIVDDNLASVTKLADRGTNALGIVTDCAYFLSQLCNKLEVEI
;
A
#
# COMPACT_ATOMS: atom_id res chain seq x y z
N MET A 1 40.84 -1.03 -40.45
CA MET A 1 40.92 0.07 -41.44
C MET A 1 39.53 0.28 -42.05
N PHE A 2 38.73 1.16 -41.47
CA PHE A 2 37.49 1.64 -42.09
C PHE A 2 37.80 2.93 -42.83
N THR A 3 38.12 2.77 -44.10
CA THR A 3 38.34 3.85 -45.06
C THR A 3 37.00 4.48 -45.42
N ASN A 4 36.62 5.56 -44.74
CA ASN A 4 36.05 6.76 -45.36
C ASN A 4 35.80 7.87 -44.32
N ALA A 5 36.87 8.55 -43.93
CA ALA A 5 36.86 9.83 -43.22
C ALA A 5 36.54 11.03 -44.14
N LYS A 6 35.82 10.83 -45.25
CA LYS A 6 35.49 11.87 -46.25
C LYS A 6 34.03 11.86 -46.72
N LEU A 7 33.11 11.68 -45.78
CA LEU A 7 31.70 12.11 -45.93
C LEU A 7 31.28 12.94 -44.71
N ILE A 8 32.07 13.98 -44.43
CA ILE A 8 31.84 14.94 -43.36
C ILE A 8 30.72 15.89 -43.79
N GLN A 9 29.48 15.41 -43.66
CA GLN A 9 28.20 16.14 -43.48
C GLN A 9 27.06 15.14 -43.75
N LYS A 10 26.94 14.10 -42.93
CA LYS A 10 25.64 13.41 -42.82
C LYS A 10 24.67 14.40 -42.20
N ASN A 11 23.57 14.70 -42.89
CA ASN A 11 22.48 15.48 -42.32
C ASN A 11 21.81 14.66 -41.22
N TRP A 12 22.39 14.65 -40.02
CA TRP A 12 21.94 13.86 -38.88
C TRP A 12 20.48 14.16 -38.54
N ARG A 13 20.03 15.40 -38.75
CA ARG A 13 18.62 15.79 -38.63
C ARG A 13 17.72 14.93 -39.53
N ASN A 14 18.12 14.69 -40.78
CA ASN A 14 17.39 13.82 -41.70
C ASN A 14 17.48 12.34 -41.30
N THR A 15 18.65 11.88 -40.85
CA THR A 15 18.83 10.50 -40.36
C THR A 15 17.93 10.20 -39.16
N LEU A 16 17.77 11.16 -38.24
CA LEU A 16 16.83 11.10 -37.12
C LEU A 16 15.37 11.08 -37.63
N LYS A 17 15.01 11.99 -38.56
CA LYS A 17 13.66 12.04 -39.15
C LYS A 17 13.25 10.74 -39.84
N GLN A 18 14.20 10.03 -40.44
CA GLN A 18 14.00 8.74 -41.09
C GLN A 18 13.96 7.55 -40.11
N GLY A 19 14.13 7.80 -38.80
CA GLY A 19 14.10 6.75 -37.77
C GLY A 19 15.28 5.77 -37.83
N GLN A 20 16.36 6.12 -38.55
CA GLN A 20 17.52 5.24 -38.71
C GLN A 20 18.42 5.23 -37.47
N VAL A 21 18.39 6.29 -36.67
CA VAL A 21 19.10 6.46 -35.40
C VAL A 21 18.23 7.21 -34.41
N SER A 22 18.44 6.98 -33.11
CA SER A 22 17.73 7.68 -32.05
C SER A 22 18.58 8.72 -31.33
N LEU A 23 19.88 8.47 -31.19
CA LEU A 23 20.86 9.38 -30.58
C LEU A 23 22.15 9.32 -31.38
N VAL A 24 22.76 10.48 -31.64
CA VAL A 24 24.10 10.63 -32.23
C VAL A 24 24.85 11.72 -31.48
N VAL A 25 26.10 11.43 -31.10
CA VAL A 25 27.02 12.40 -30.48
C VAL A 25 28.21 12.60 -31.40
N VAL A 26 28.48 13.85 -31.77
CA VAL A 26 29.52 14.23 -32.73
C VAL A 26 30.46 15.24 -32.09
N ARG A 27 31.77 15.11 -32.29
CA ARG A 27 32.75 16.12 -31.88
C ARG A 27 33.72 16.33 -33.04
N GLU A 28 33.93 17.58 -33.43
CA GLU A 28 34.85 17.95 -34.51
C GLU A 28 34.62 17.19 -35.84
N GLY A 29 33.36 16.82 -36.12
CA GLY A 29 32.98 16.07 -37.32
C GLY A 29 33.10 14.54 -37.20
N GLU A 30 33.63 14.02 -36.09
CA GLU A 30 33.71 12.59 -35.80
C GLU A 30 32.52 12.11 -34.97
N VAL A 31 31.96 10.94 -35.34
CA VAL A 31 30.87 10.31 -34.59
C VAL A 31 31.46 9.53 -33.42
N LEU A 32 31.23 10.02 -32.21
CA LEU A 32 31.68 9.38 -30.98
C LEU A 32 30.72 8.28 -30.51
N TYR A 33 29.42 8.47 -30.75
CA TYR A 33 28.38 7.52 -30.36
C TYR A 33 27.18 7.62 -31.30
N ALA A 34 26.57 6.46 -31.61
CA ALA A 34 25.29 6.41 -32.30
C ALA A 34 24.51 5.16 -31.87
N ASN A 35 23.20 5.30 -31.62
CA ASN A 35 22.33 4.16 -31.34
C ASN A 35 20.98 4.29 -32.05
N LYS A 36 20.18 3.22 -32.00
CA LYS A 36 18.80 3.18 -32.51
C LYS A 36 17.74 3.14 -31.41
N VAL A 37 18.16 3.04 -30.15
CA VAL A 37 17.26 2.86 -29.00
C VAL A 37 16.90 4.23 -28.46
N SER A 38 15.60 4.55 -28.48
CA SER A 38 15.08 5.79 -27.91
C SER A 38 14.97 5.69 -26.39
N GLY A 39 15.32 6.78 -25.71
CA GLY A 39 15.38 6.85 -24.26
C GLY A 39 16.65 7.52 -23.78
N VAL A 40 16.80 7.65 -22.45
CA VAL A 40 17.92 8.39 -21.85
C VAL A 40 19.18 7.53 -21.65
N SER A 41 19.09 6.20 -21.78
CA SER A 41 20.20 5.30 -21.48
C SER A 41 21.44 5.59 -22.32
N GLY A 42 21.29 5.83 -23.63
CA GLY A 42 22.42 6.17 -24.49
C GLY A 42 23.12 7.47 -24.08
N LEU A 43 22.36 8.46 -23.60
CA LEU A 43 22.93 9.71 -23.07
C LEU A 43 23.65 9.49 -21.74
N VAL A 44 23.13 8.61 -20.88
CA VAL A 44 23.82 8.21 -19.64
C VAL A 44 25.16 7.54 -19.95
N ASP A 45 25.20 6.64 -20.93
CA ASP A 45 26.44 5.98 -21.37
C ASP A 45 27.46 7.00 -21.90
N CYS A 46 27.01 7.94 -22.74
CA CYS A 46 27.85 9.00 -23.27
C CYS A 46 28.41 9.91 -22.16
N PHE A 47 27.60 10.22 -21.15
CA PHE A 47 28.02 11.01 -20.00
C PHE A 47 29.10 10.28 -19.20
N LYS A 48 28.89 8.99 -18.89
CA LYS A 48 29.85 8.17 -18.11
C LYS A 48 31.19 8.00 -18.81
N GLN A 49 31.20 8.02 -20.13
CA GLN A 49 32.39 7.90 -20.97
C GLN A 49 33.02 9.26 -21.34
N ASP A 50 32.52 10.37 -20.78
CA ASP A 50 32.98 11.75 -21.08
C ASP A 50 32.92 12.14 -22.57
N LEU A 51 31.96 11.55 -23.31
CA LEU A 51 31.78 11.81 -24.73
C LEU A 51 31.06 13.12 -25.02
N LEU A 52 30.42 13.73 -24.00
CA LEU A 52 29.55 14.90 -24.18
C LEU A 52 30.30 16.23 -24.28
N SER A 53 31.47 16.37 -23.67
CA SER A 53 32.18 17.66 -23.57
C SER A 53 32.50 18.25 -24.95
N GLY A 54 32.02 19.46 -25.25
CA GLY A 54 32.21 20.11 -26.55
C GLY A 54 31.50 19.45 -27.74
N SER A 55 30.67 18.43 -27.50
CA SER A 55 29.99 17.69 -28.56
C SER A 55 28.72 18.37 -29.07
N GLU A 56 28.36 18.10 -30.33
CA GLU A 56 27.05 18.33 -30.90
C GLU A 56 26.20 17.07 -30.77
N VAL A 57 25.03 17.19 -30.14
CA VAL A 57 24.16 16.05 -29.88
C VAL A 57 22.89 16.11 -30.70
N TYR A 58 22.51 14.99 -31.31
CA TYR A 58 21.29 14.85 -32.08
C TYR A 58 20.45 13.73 -31.47
N ASP A 59 19.28 14.05 -30.91
CA ASP A 59 18.38 13.08 -30.28
C ASP A 59 16.96 13.16 -30.87
N THR A 60 16.26 12.04 -30.96
CA THR A 60 14.83 12.04 -31.27
C THR A 60 14.01 12.83 -30.25
N LYS A 61 14.32 12.74 -28.95
CA LYS A 61 13.52 13.36 -27.88
C LYS A 61 14.39 13.84 -26.73
N ILE A 62 14.21 15.09 -26.31
CA ILE A 62 14.90 15.63 -25.12
C ILE A 62 13.91 16.08 -24.04
N GLY A 63 14.04 15.49 -22.86
CA GLY A 63 13.33 15.89 -21.63
C GLY A 63 14.29 16.52 -20.63
N LEU A 64 13.79 16.93 -19.46
CA LEU A 64 14.62 17.58 -18.43
C LEU A 64 15.82 16.72 -18.00
N ALA A 65 15.65 15.40 -17.92
CA ALA A 65 16.75 14.46 -17.61
C ALA A 65 17.90 14.55 -18.63
N ALA A 66 17.56 14.47 -19.92
CA ALA A 66 18.52 14.58 -21.02
C ALA A 66 19.20 15.95 -21.03
N ALA A 67 18.43 17.03 -20.86
CA ALA A 67 18.95 18.40 -20.79
C ALA A 67 19.97 18.57 -19.66
N LYS A 68 19.69 18.03 -18.46
CA LYS A 68 20.61 18.06 -17.32
C LYS A 68 21.93 17.33 -17.63
N LEU A 69 21.86 16.12 -18.19
CA LEU A 69 23.06 15.37 -18.59
C LEU A 69 23.90 16.13 -19.63
N LEU A 70 23.26 16.75 -20.63
CA LEU A 70 23.94 17.51 -21.67
C LEU A 70 24.65 18.75 -21.11
N VAL A 71 23.97 19.51 -20.25
CA VAL A 71 24.54 20.70 -19.61
C VAL A 71 25.70 20.32 -18.69
N TRP A 72 25.50 19.35 -17.81
CA TRP A 72 26.55 18.92 -16.87
C TRP A 72 27.73 18.23 -17.57
N GLY A 73 27.45 17.57 -18.69
CA GLY A 73 28.44 16.96 -19.58
C GLY A 73 29.10 17.97 -20.53
N LYS A 74 28.78 19.26 -20.42
CA LYS A 74 29.35 20.36 -21.21
C LYS A 74 29.20 20.18 -22.72
N ALA A 75 28.06 19.66 -23.17
CA ALA A 75 27.73 19.62 -24.59
C ALA A 75 27.70 21.04 -25.18
N ARG A 76 28.07 21.17 -26.45
CA ARG A 76 28.08 22.45 -27.17
C ARG A 76 26.68 22.81 -27.67
N SER A 77 25.98 21.83 -28.23
CA SER A 77 24.63 22.02 -28.78
C SER A 77 23.82 20.74 -28.75
N VAL A 78 22.50 20.88 -28.82
CA VAL A 78 21.57 19.77 -28.98
C VAL A 78 20.49 20.09 -30.02
N PHE A 79 20.28 19.17 -30.95
CA PHE A 79 19.15 19.16 -31.86
C PHE A 79 18.19 18.02 -31.49
N ALA A 80 16.90 18.32 -31.40
CA ALA A 80 15.87 17.32 -31.13
C ALA A 80 14.68 17.33 -32.09
N LEU A 81 14.11 16.16 -32.42
CA LEU A 81 12.83 16.15 -33.14
C LEU A 81 11.69 16.63 -32.22
N THR A 82 11.73 16.28 -30.94
CA THR A 82 10.77 16.76 -29.95
C THR A 82 11.46 17.13 -28.65
N ALA A 83 11.16 18.30 -28.09
CA ALA A 83 11.70 18.75 -26.81
C ALA A 83 10.58 19.12 -25.82
N SER A 84 10.75 18.80 -24.54
CA SER A 84 9.84 19.34 -23.51
C SER A 84 10.15 20.80 -23.22
N GLN A 85 9.14 21.58 -22.83
CA GLN A 85 9.35 22.97 -22.41
C GLN A 85 10.34 23.09 -21.24
N SER A 86 10.28 22.14 -20.30
CA SER A 86 11.23 22.05 -19.18
C SER A 86 12.68 21.84 -19.62
N ALA A 87 12.90 21.02 -20.66
CA ALA A 87 14.22 20.81 -21.23
C ALA A 87 14.74 22.09 -21.90
N VAL A 88 13.94 22.71 -22.77
CA VAL A 88 14.31 23.93 -23.50
C VAL A 88 14.65 25.07 -22.54
N ASN A 89 13.82 25.28 -21.51
CA ASN A 89 14.05 26.31 -20.51
C ASN A 89 15.33 26.07 -19.72
N PHE A 90 15.58 24.82 -19.30
CA PHE A 90 16.80 24.46 -18.57
C PHE A 90 18.07 24.64 -19.43
N CYS A 91 18.04 24.23 -20.71
CA CYS A 91 19.15 24.43 -21.64
C CYS A 91 19.46 25.92 -21.82
N LYS A 92 18.44 26.75 -22.09
CA LYS A 92 18.60 28.21 -22.24
C LYS A 92 19.19 28.86 -21.00
N ALA A 93 18.70 28.51 -19.81
CA ALA A 93 19.19 29.04 -18.55
C ALA A 93 20.67 28.69 -18.27
N ASN A 94 21.18 27.63 -18.89
CA ASN A 94 22.57 27.16 -18.73
C ASN A 94 23.42 27.35 -20.01
N ASN A 95 22.99 28.23 -20.94
CA ASN A 95 23.71 28.56 -22.17
C ASN A 95 24.01 27.37 -23.11
N LEU A 96 23.20 26.30 -23.06
CA LEU A 96 23.28 25.20 -24.03
C LEU A 96 22.43 25.55 -25.27
N ALA A 97 23.06 25.59 -26.44
CA ALA A 97 22.36 25.83 -27.70
C ALA A 97 21.40 24.68 -28.01
N VAL A 98 20.09 24.95 -27.99
CA VAL A 98 19.03 23.96 -28.20
C VAL A 98 18.18 24.32 -29.41
N GLU A 99 18.04 23.38 -30.33
CA GLU A 99 17.13 23.46 -31.47
C GLU A 99 16.16 22.28 -31.43
N SER A 100 14.88 22.52 -31.74
CA SER A 100 13.91 21.43 -31.83
C SER A 100 12.88 21.65 -32.94
N VAL A 101 12.42 20.56 -33.56
CA VAL A 101 11.37 20.59 -34.59
C VAL A 101 10.00 20.82 -33.97
N LYS A 102 9.72 20.17 -32.83
CA LYS A 102 8.48 20.30 -32.08
C LYS A 102 8.78 20.53 -30.60
N GLN A 103 8.07 21.48 -29.99
CA GLN A 103 8.05 21.64 -28.54
C GLN A 103 6.72 21.15 -27.98
N VAL A 104 6.78 20.47 -26.84
CA VAL A 104 5.62 19.96 -26.11
C VAL A 104 5.75 20.34 -24.64
N ASP A 105 4.64 20.45 -23.93
CA ASP A 105 4.68 20.75 -22.49
C ASP A 105 5.42 19.64 -21.72
N ARG A 106 5.13 18.38 -22.05
CA ARG A 106 5.74 17.17 -21.44
C ARG A 106 5.93 16.07 -22.46
N LEU A 107 7.04 15.32 -22.36
CA LEU A 107 7.33 14.20 -23.28
C LEU A 107 6.51 12.93 -22.99
N TYR A 108 6.15 12.71 -21.73
CA TYR A 108 5.37 11.57 -21.27
C TYR A 108 4.52 12.00 -20.08
N PHE A 109 3.27 11.56 -20.01
CA PHE A 109 2.41 11.83 -18.86
C PHE A 109 1.63 10.57 -18.51
N SER A 110 1.75 10.15 -17.25
CA SER A 110 0.95 9.07 -16.69
C SER A 110 0.09 9.67 -15.59
N ASN A 111 -1.24 9.64 -15.79
CA ASN A 111 -2.21 10.09 -14.78
C ASN A 111 -1.99 9.34 -13.46
N ASP A 112 -1.79 8.03 -13.55
CA ASP A 112 -1.58 7.15 -12.39
C ASP A 112 -0.31 7.48 -11.60
N LEU A 113 0.70 8.07 -12.25
CA LEU A 113 1.96 8.45 -11.61
C LEU A 113 2.04 9.96 -11.35
N GLY A 114 0.99 10.73 -11.67
CA GLY A 114 1.01 12.19 -11.61
C GLY A 114 2.12 12.84 -12.45
N GLY A 115 2.59 12.16 -13.52
CA GLY A 115 3.68 12.65 -14.38
C GLY A 115 4.63 11.58 -14.91
N CYS A 116 5.75 12.01 -15.47
CA CYS A 116 6.83 11.14 -15.95
C CYS A 116 7.86 10.88 -14.84
N LEU A 117 8.21 9.62 -14.59
CA LEU A 117 9.23 9.28 -13.60
C LEU A 117 10.61 9.81 -13.95
N PHE A 118 10.98 9.80 -15.25
CA PHE A 118 12.22 10.41 -15.71
C PHE A 118 12.27 11.91 -15.39
N GLU A 119 11.16 12.63 -15.56
CA GLU A 119 11.08 14.05 -15.20
C GLU A 119 11.09 14.25 -13.69
N LYS A 120 10.34 13.47 -12.90
CA LYS A 120 10.33 13.54 -11.43
C LYS A 120 11.73 13.29 -10.85
N THR A 121 12.43 12.28 -11.34
CA THR A 121 13.83 12.00 -10.99
C THR A 121 14.74 13.17 -11.37
N ALA A 122 14.56 13.72 -12.58
CA ALA A 122 15.34 14.87 -13.03
C ALA A 122 15.10 16.11 -12.19
N PHE A 123 13.86 16.43 -11.79
CA PHE A 123 13.55 17.59 -10.96
C PHE A 123 14.25 17.52 -9.60
N GLY A 124 14.24 16.35 -8.95
CA GLY A 124 14.85 16.17 -7.63
C GLY A 124 16.39 16.14 -7.63
N ALA A 125 17.02 15.81 -8.77
CA ALA A 125 18.47 15.66 -8.83
C ALA A 125 19.20 17.01 -8.93
N GLN A 126 20.12 17.27 -7.99
CA GLN A 126 20.98 18.45 -7.99
C GLN A 126 22.37 18.19 -8.59
N ARG A 127 22.78 16.91 -8.67
CA ARG A 127 24.06 16.47 -9.21
C ARG A 127 23.88 15.37 -10.25
N ALA A 128 24.87 15.22 -11.12
CA ALA A 128 24.85 14.22 -12.19
C ALA A 128 24.80 12.79 -11.64
N GLU A 129 25.53 12.48 -10.57
CA GLU A 129 25.57 11.14 -9.98
C GLU A 129 24.21 10.72 -9.43
N ASP A 130 23.50 11.65 -8.77
CA ASP A 130 22.17 11.40 -8.21
C ASP A 130 21.14 11.18 -9.33
N LEU A 131 21.25 11.97 -10.41
CA LEU A 131 20.41 11.81 -11.60
C LEU A 131 20.65 10.45 -12.26
N ILE A 132 21.90 10.13 -12.56
CA ILE A 132 22.29 8.88 -13.23
C ILE A 132 21.81 7.68 -12.43
N ARG A 133 22.08 7.64 -11.12
CA ARG A 133 21.62 6.55 -10.25
C ARG A 133 20.09 6.40 -10.30
N GLY A 134 19.38 7.53 -10.24
CA GLY A 134 17.92 7.53 -10.32
C GLY A 134 17.39 7.05 -11.68
N LEU A 135 18.03 7.44 -12.78
CA LEU A 135 17.65 7.03 -14.14
C LEU A 135 17.93 5.54 -14.40
N GLU A 136 19.07 5.04 -13.92
CA GLU A 136 19.41 3.62 -14.03
C GLU A 136 18.41 2.74 -13.28
N GLY A 137 17.89 3.20 -12.13
CA GLY A 137 16.83 2.53 -11.40
C GLY A 137 15.49 2.43 -12.16
N LEU A 138 15.28 3.22 -13.21
CA LEU A 138 14.05 3.22 -14.02
C LEU A 138 14.08 2.20 -15.18
N GLY A 139 15.10 1.34 -15.25
CA GLY A 139 15.21 0.27 -16.26
C GLY A 139 14.05 -0.74 -16.25
N GLU A 140 14.10 -1.75 -17.12
CA GLU A 140 13.09 -2.82 -17.11
C GLU A 140 13.30 -3.76 -15.92
N VAL A 141 12.22 -4.23 -15.29
CA VAL A 141 12.31 -5.20 -14.20
C VAL A 141 12.88 -6.53 -14.69
N ARG A 142 13.73 -7.15 -13.87
CA ARG A 142 14.11 -8.55 -14.06
C ARG A 142 13.04 -9.45 -13.47
N VAL A 143 12.75 -10.54 -14.17
CA VAL A 143 11.71 -11.48 -13.77
C VAL A 143 12.22 -12.91 -13.91
N GLU A 144 11.91 -13.74 -12.92
CA GLU A 144 12.26 -15.15 -12.92
C GLU A 144 11.03 -16.02 -12.71
N ARG A 145 11.14 -17.27 -13.15
CA ARG A 145 10.06 -18.25 -13.06
C ARG A 145 10.13 -19.01 -11.75
N CYS A 146 9.00 -19.10 -11.04
CA CYS A 146 8.87 -19.97 -9.87
C CYS A 146 9.01 -21.44 -10.28
N THR A 147 9.94 -22.16 -9.64
CA THR A 147 10.25 -23.57 -9.96
C THR A 147 9.34 -24.56 -9.24
N LYS A 148 8.70 -24.14 -8.13
CA LYS A 148 7.79 -24.94 -7.30
C LYS A 148 6.58 -24.11 -6.86
N ASP A 149 5.49 -24.79 -6.55
CA ASP A 149 4.34 -24.18 -5.86
C ASP A 149 4.80 -23.67 -4.50
N GLY A 150 4.35 -22.48 -4.12
CA GLY A 150 4.70 -21.91 -2.82
C GLY A 150 6.15 -21.45 -2.65
N VAL A 151 6.94 -21.35 -3.72
CA VAL A 151 8.36 -20.97 -3.63
C VAL A 151 8.67 -19.84 -4.60
N PHE A 152 9.09 -18.70 -4.05
CA PHE A 152 9.67 -17.61 -4.84
C PHE A 152 11.10 -17.94 -5.29
N PRO A 153 11.61 -17.34 -6.37
CA PRO A 153 13.05 -17.29 -6.64
C PRO A 153 13.81 -16.72 -5.43
N LEU A 154 15.03 -17.17 -5.20
CA LEU A 154 15.79 -16.82 -4.00
C LEU A 154 16.08 -15.32 -3.87
N ASN A 155 16.17 -14.63 -5.00
CA ASN A 155 16.44 -13.20 -5.14
C ASN A 155 15.17 -12.39 -5.46
N TYR A 156 13.98 -12.84 -5.07
CA TYR A 156 12.73 -12.10 -5.35
C TYR A 156 12.72 -10.71 -4.71
N TYR A 157 12.06 -9.75 -5.37
CA TYR A 157 11.82 -8.43 -4.80
C TYR A 157 10.73 -8.50 -3.74
N SER A 158 11.04 -8.12 -2.50
CA SER A 158 10.09 -8.05 -1.38
C SER A 158 9.39 -6.69 -1.35
N THR A 159 8.06 -6.70 -1.36
CA THR A 159 7.24 -5.48 -1.42
C THR A 159 7.11 -4.76 -0.09
N SER A 160 6.94 -3.43 -0.16
CA SER A 160 6.34 -2.64 0.92
C SER A 160 4.81 -2.66 0.86
N ASN A 161 4.13 -1.91 1.73
CA ASN A 161 2.68 -1.69 1.67
C ASN A 161 2.27 -0.46 0.84
N ARG A 162 3.21 0.19 0.14
CA ARG A 162 2.95 1.41 -0.65
C ARG A 162 2.51 1.09 -2.07
N LYS A 163 1.87 2.07 -2.73
CA LYS A 163 1.60 1.97 -4.16
C LYS A 163 2.90 1.80 -4.92
N THR A 164 2.91 0.80 -5.78
CA THR A 164 4.10 0.36 -6.49
C THR A 164 3.78 0.23 -7.98
N TRP A 165 4.74 0.58 -8.82
CA TRP A 165 4.69 0.39 -10.27
C TRP A 165 5.94 -0.36 -10.71
N VAL A 166 5.79 -1.15 -11.75
CA VAL A 166 6.90 -1.90 -12.36
C VAL A 166 7.02 -1.55 -13.84
N ASN A 167 8.24 -1.32 -14.31
CA ASN A 167 8.53 -1.09 -15.71
C ASN A 167 8.59 -2.44 -16.44
N LEU A 168 7.53 -2.78 -17.17
CA LEU A 168 7.43 -3.97 -18.01
C LEU A 168 7.54 -3.53 -19.47
N GLN A 169 8.60 -3.95 -20.17
CA GLN A 169 8.83 -3.66 -21.59
C GLN A 169 8.72 -2.16 -21.92
N GLY A 170 9.31 -1.30 -21.08
CA GLY A 170 9.27 0.16 -21.23
C GLY A 170 7.96 0.82 -20.78
N LYS A 171 6.99 0.05 -20.25
CA LYS A 171 5.72 0.57 -19.74
C LYS A 171 5.59 0.38 -18.23
N TRP A 172 5.40 1.49 -17.53
CA TRP A 172 5.06 1.49 -16.11
C TRP A 172 3.66 0.92 -15.87
N THR A 173 3.59 -0.19 -15.14
CA THR A 173 2.37 -0.93 -14.82
C THR A 173 2.13 -0.88 -13.31
N ALA A 174 0.97 -0.39 -12.88
CA ALA A 174 0.61 -0.38 -11.47
C ALA A 174 0.49 -1.81 -10.91
N VAL A 175 1.10 -2.03 -9.75
CA VAL A 175 1.00 -3.28 -8.99
C VAL A 175 -0.29 -3.24 -8.18
N ARG A 176 -1.19 -4.18 -8.47
CA ARG A 176 -2.46 -4.29 -7.73
C ARG A 176 -2.24 -4.88 -6.33
N HIS A 177 -3.11 -4.45 -5.41
CA HIS A 177 -3.19 -4.91 -4.03
C HIS A 177 -1.89 -4.69 -3.22
N PRO A 178 -1.44 -3.44 -3.02
CA PRO A 178 -0.26 -3.17 -2.19
C PRO A 178 -0.35 -3.87 -0.83
N GLU A 179 0.64 -4.71 -0.54
CA GLU A 179 0.73 -5.52 0.68
C GLU A 179 2.22 -5.78 0.93
N MET A 180 2.66 -5.60 2.18
CA MET A 180 4.06 -5.79 2.54
C MET A 180 4.44 -7.26 2.61
N ASP A 181 5.74 -7.53 2.50
CA ASP A 181 6.33 -8.88 2.63
C ASP A 181 5.73 -9.87 1.62
N LYS A 182 5.55 -9.42 0.38
CA LYS A 182 5.07 -10.22 -0.75
C LYS A 182 6.04 -10.12 -1.92
N ALA A 183 5.84 -10.98 -2.91
CA ALA A 183 6.48 -10.83 -4.21
C ALA A 183 5.54 -10.09 -5.19
N ILE A 184 6.10 -9.55 -6.26
CA ILE A 184 5.33 -9.00 -7.38
C ILE A 184 5.24 -10.06 -8.47
N ARG A 185 4.04 -10.60 -8.70
CA ARG A 185 3.78 -11.46 -9.86
C ARG A 185 3.44 -10.63 -11.07
N VAL A 186 4.08 -10.94 -12.19
CA VAL A 186 3.88 -10.25 -13.46
C VAL A 186 3.26 -11.17 -14.51
N GLY A 187 2.48 -10.57 -15.40
CA GLY A 187 2.03 -11.18 -16.65
C GLY A 187 2.18 -10.16 -17.79
N ARG A 188 1.66 -10.47 -18.99
CA ARG A 188 1.88 -9.66 -20.21
C ARG A 188 1.67 -8.14 -20.05
N LYS A 189 0.68 -7.71 -19.25
CA LYS A 189 0.35 -6.29 -19.00
C LYS A 189 -0.25 -6.05 -17.61
N LYS A 190 0.05 -6.94 -16.66
CA LYS A 190 -0.55 -6.91 -15.31
C LYS A 190 0.53 -7.22 -14.28
N ALA A 191 0.49 -6.52 -13.17
CA ALA A 191 1.30 -6.80 -12.00
C ALA A 191 0.40 -6.81 -10.76
N ARG A 192 0.68 -7.70 -9.81
CA ARG A 192 0.00 -7.75 -8.51
C ARG A 192 0.92 -8.31 -7.45
N THR A 193 0.71 -7.91 -6.21
CA THR A 193 1.32 -8.63 -5.08
C THR A 193 0.77 -10.06 -5.02
N VAL A 194 1.61 -10.99 -4.57
CA VAL A 194 1.23 -12.40 -4.42
C VAL A 194 1.82 -12.96 -3.13
N ALA A 195 1.00 -13.64 -2.34
CA ALA A 195 1.47 -14.36 -1.17
C ALA A 195 2.10 -15.70 -1.55
N THR A 196 2.98 -16.22 -0.69
CA THR A 196 3.64 -17.51 -0.90
C THR A 196 2.63 -18.61 -1.21
N CYS A 197 1.55 -18.72 -0.44
CA CYS A 197 0.50 -19.73 -0.65
C CYS A 197 -0.29 -19.59 -1.96
N GLU A 198 -0.22 -18.45 -2.65
CA GLU A 198 -0.89 -18.22 -3.93
C GLU A 198 -0.01 -18.52 -5.15
N VAL A 199 1.31 -18.65 -4.97
CA VAL A 199 2.25 -18.87 -6.07
C VAL A 199 2.17 -20.29 -6.61
N LYS A 200 2.18 -20.39 -7.94
CA LYS A 200 2.26 -21.65 -8.66
C LYS A 200 3.56 -21.78 -9.44
N ARG A 201 4.02 -23.02 -9.63
CA ARG A 201 5.11 -23.33 -10.55
C ARG A 201 4.80 -22.72 -11.92
N GLY A 202 5.76 -22.00 -12.48
CA GLY A 202 5.61 -21.34 -13.76
C GLY A 202 5.21 -19.86 -13.70
N ASP A 203 4.73 -19.37 -12.55
CA ASP A 203 4.49 -17.95 -12.32
C ASP A 203 5.78 -17.14 -12.51
N MET A 204 5.68 -15.97 -13.13
CA MET A 204 6.80 -15.03 -13.30
C MET A 204 6.73 -13.97 -12.19
N VAL A 205 7.82 -13.79 -11.45
CA VAL A 205 7.89 -12.80 -10.36
C VAL A 205 9.11 -11.89 -10.52
N VAL A 206 9.00 -10.67 -10.01
CA VAL A 206 10.08 -9.68 -10.05
C VAL A 206 11.22 -10.10 -9.11
N VAL A 207 12.46 -9.94 -9.57
CA VAL A 207 13.68 -10.28 -8.83
C VAL A 207 14.70 -9.14 -8.82
N GLY A 208 15.64 -9.23 -7.88
CA GLY A 208 16.71 -8.28 -7.64
C GLY A 208 16.29 -7.09 -6.79
N ASP A 209 17.19 -6.11 -6.71
CA ASP A 209 17.16 -5.05 -5.69
C ASP A 209 16.27 -3.84 -6.07
N GLY A 210 15.22 -4.06 -6.87
CA GLY A 210 14.26 -3.00 -7.22
C GLY A 210 14.53 -2.22 -8.51
N LEU A 211 15.43 -2.70 -9.38
CA LEU A 211 15.56 -2.17 -10.74
C LEU A 211 14.21 -2.23 -11.46
N GLY A 212 13.74 -1.09 -11.97
CA GLY A 212 12.45 -0.97 -12.65
C GLY A 212 11.25 -1.01 -11.73
N VAL A 213 11.45 -0.93 -10.41
CA VAL A 213 10.38 -0.82 -9.42
C VAL A 213 10.34 0.62 -8.91
N TYR A 214 9.17 1.24 -8.96
CA TYR A 214 8.93 2.56 -8.42
C TYR A 214 7.87 2.47 -7.33
N GLU A 215 8.22 2.88 -6.12
CA GLU A 215 7.28 3.03 -5.01
C GLU A 215 6.94 4.50 -4.82
N GLU A 216 5.66 4.78 -4.55
CA GLU A 216 5.21 6.13 -4.23
C GLU A 216 5.96 6.65 -2.99
N LYS A 217 6.59 7.82 -3.14
CA LYS A 217 7.19 8.51 -2.01
C LYS A 217 6.09 9.13 -1.18
N VAL A 218 6.12 8.86 0.12
CA VAL A 218 5.24 9.56 1.06
C VAL A 218 5.94 10.84 1.49
N GLU A 219 5.35 11.97 1.13
CA GLU A 219 5.73 13.24 1.71
C GLU A 219 5.29 13.22 3.18
N LEU A 220 6.24 12.94 4.07
CA LEU A 220 6.07 13.28 5.48
C LEU A 220 5.84 14.79 5.52
N LYS A 221 4.64 15.24 5.90
CA LYS A 221 4.35 16.67 6.06
C LYS A 221 5.42 17.26 6.98
N LYS A 222 6.36 18.03 6.42
CA LYS A 222 7.35 18.79 7.19
C LYS A 222 6.60 19.73 8.12
N GLY A 223 6.62 19.45 9.42
CA GLY A 223 5.89 20.25 10.42
C GLY A 223 5.67 19.60 11.79
N GLN A 224 6.19 18.41 12.08
CA GLN A 224 6.07 17.77 13.40
C GLN A 224 7.40 17.49 14.12
N ASP A 225 8.53 18.08 13.67
CA ASP A 225 9.87 17.82 14.23
C ASP A 225 10.31 18.80 15.34
N PHE A 226 9.41 19.61 15.91
CA PHE A 226 9.72 20.40 17.12
C PHE A 226 8.57 20.29 18.13
N GLY A 227 8.64 19.26 18.98
CA GLY A 227 7.74 19.09 20.12
C GLY A 227 8.28 18.02 21.07
N PHE A 228 8.48 18.38 22.34
CA PHE A 228 8.63 17.41 23.43
C PHE A 228 7.46 16.40 23.39
N MET A 229 7.70 15.10 23.64
CA MET A 229 6.77 13.96 23.43
C MET A 229 6.60 13.47 21.97
N SER A 230 7.70 13.45 21.21
CA SER A 230 7.79 13.02 19.82
C SER A 230 7.57 11.53 19.52
N SER A 231 7.26 10.68 20.53
CA SER A 231 6.80 9.32 20.24
C SER A 231 5.36 9.36 19.71
N GLU A 232 5.09 8.77 18.54
CA GLU A 232 3.74 8.71 17.94
C GLU A 232 2.71 8.08 18.90
N VAL A 233 3.16 7.25 19.85
CA VAL A 233 2.36 6.60 20.88
C VAL A 233 2.77 7.10 22.26
N SER A 234 1.82 7.67 23.00
CA SER A 234 1.96 8.03 24.42
C SER A 234 0.63 7.84 25.14
N ALA A 235 0.68 7.24 26.33
CA ALA A 235 -0.48 7.02 27.17
C ALA A 235 -1.03 8.32 27.79
N GLU A 236 -0.30 9.43 27.75
CA GLU A 236 -0.65 10.68 28.44
C GLU A 236 -1.31 11.74 27.54
N ARG A 237 -1.60 11.40 26.28
CA ARG A 237 -2.25 12.34 25.35
C ARG A 237 -3.73 12.60 25.70
N PRO A 238 -4.31 13.78 25.38
CA PRO A 238 -5.73 14.04 25.60
C PRO A 238 -6.63 13.10 24.78
N LYS A 239 -7.29 12.13 25.43
CA LYS A 239 -7.97 11.02 24.75
C LYS A 239 -9.21 11.48 24.00
N GLU A 240 -10.00 12.39 24.57
CA GLU A 240 -11.19 12.94 23.90
C GLU A 240 -10.85 13.63 22.58
N ALA A 241 -9.76 14.39 22.52
CA ALA A 241 -9.30 15.04 21.31
C ALA A 241 -8.86 14.01 20.25
N LEU A 242 -8.14 12.96 20.66
CA LEU A 242 -7.76 11.86 19.76
C LEU A 242 -8.98 11.11 19.22
N ILE A 243 -9.97 10.82 20.06
CA ILE A 243 -11.20 10.12 19.66
C ILE A 243 -12.05 11.03 18.75
N GLY A 244 -12.10 12.34 19.02
CA GLY A 244 -12.72 13.31 18.12
C GLY A 244 -12.09 13.29 16.73
N ARG A 245 -10.76 13.27 16.65
CA ARG A 245 -10.04 13.12 15.39
C ARG A 245 -10.33 11.79 14.69
N VAL A 246 -10.47 10.69 15.42
CA VAL A 246 -10.88 9.39 14.84
C VAL A 246 -12.28 9.50 14.21
N ALA A 247 -13.23 10.13 14.90
CA ALA A 247 -14.58 10.32 14.38
C ALA A 247 -14.58 11.18 13.09
N GLU A 248 -13.74 12.22 13.02
CA GLU A 248 -13.55 13.03 11.80
C GLU A 248 -12.99 12.19 10.64
N ILE A 249 -11.92 11.43 10.89
CA ILE A 249 -11.31 10.53 9.90
C ILE A 249 -12.35 9.53 9.35
N MET A 250 -13.19 8.96 10.23
CA MET A 250 -14.26 8.05 9.81
C MET A 250 -15.34 8.75 8.97
N ARG A 251 -15.74 9.98 9.34
CA ARG A 251 -16.67 10.79 8.54
C ARG A 251 -16.12 11.12 7.16
N GLU A 252 -14.87 11.54 7.08
CA GLU A 252 -14.18 11.84 5.82
C GLU A 252 -14.09 10.60 4.93
N SER A 253 -13.62 9.48 5.48
CA SER A 253 -13.57 8.19 4.78
C SER A 253 -14.94 7.78 4.23
N ARG A 254 -16.00 7.94 5.03
CA ARG A 254 -17.38 7.63 4.61
C ARG A 254 -17.87 8.57 3.50
N ARG A 255 -17.56 9.88 3.56
CA ARG A 255 -17.88 10.85 2.50
C ARG A 255 -17.19 10.52 1.17
N GLU A 256 -15.99 9.95 1.24
CA GLU A 256 -15.25 9.45 0.07
C GLU A 256 -15.76 8.09 -0.44
N GLY A 257 -16.81 7.52 0.18
CA GLY A 257 -17.35 6.21 -0.17
C GLY A 257 -16.43 5.04 0.17
N LYS A 258 -15.45 5.24 1.06
CA LYS A 258 -14.51 4.20 1.49
C LYS A 258 -15.09 3.39 2.64
N ARG A 259 -14.76 2.10 2.64
CA ARG A 259 -15.18 1.13 3.66
C ARG A 259 -14.38 1.27 4.96
N THR A 260 -15.00 0.93 6.07
CA THR A 260 -14.40 0.83 7.40
C THR A 260 -14.32 -0.62 7.85
N LEU A 261 -13.13 -1.05 8.27
CA LEU A 261 -12.87 -2.34 8.88
C LEU A 261 -12.79 -2.19 10.40
N LEU A 262 -13.41 -3.11 11.15
CA LEU A 262 -13.15 -3.31 12.57
C LEU A 262 -12.39 -4.63 12.78
N VAL A 263 -11.34 -4.61 13.59
CA VAL A 263 -10.64 -5.80 14.08
C VAL A 263 -10.83 -5.84 15.60
N GLY A 264 -11.61 -6.81 16.08
CA GLY A 264 -12.07 -6.84 17.47
C GLY A 264 -11.57 -8.05 18.26
N GLY A 265 -11.20 -7.83 19.53
CA GLY A 265 -10.94 -8.90 20.50
C GLY A 265 -12.06 -9.09 21.51
N PRO A 266 -12.01 -10.19 22.29
CA PRO A 266 -13.07 -10.54 23.25
C PRO A 266 -13.21 -9.55 24.41
N ALA A 267 -12.17 -8.75 24.70
CA ALA A 267 -12.25 -7.71 25.73
C ALA A 267 -13.34 -6.66 25.44
N ILE A 268 -13.72 -6.45 24.18
CA ILE A 268 -14.88 -5.62 23.81
C ILE A 268 -16.15 -6.13 24.49
N VAL A 269 -16.34 -7.45 24.55
CA VAL A 269 -17.50 -8.07 25.21
C VAL A 269 -17.31 -8.06 26.73
N HIS A 270 -16.14 -8.48 27.22
CA HIS A 270 -15.88 -8.59 28.66
C HIS A 270 -16.00 -7.26 29.43
N THR A 271 -15.78 -6.14 28.76
CA THR A 271 -15.93 -4.78 29.32
C THR A 271 -17.35 -4.23 29.21
N GLY A 272 -18.32 -5.00 28.69
CA GLY A 272 -19.69 -4.56 28.46
C GLY A 272 -19.84 -3.60 27.28
N SER A 273 -18.86 -3.58 26.36
CA SER A 273 -18.80 -2.66 25.22
C SER A 273 -19.45 -3.20 23.96
N GLY A 274 -19.97 -4.44 23.98
CA GLY A 274 -20.64 -5.08 22.85
C GLY A 274 -21.79 -4.25 22.29
N LYS A 275 -22.56 -3.56 23.15
CA LYS A 275 -23.64 -2.64 22.76
C LYS A 275 -23.17 -1.47 21.90
N TYR A 276 -22.01 -0.89 22.20
CA TYR A 276 -21.46 0.23 21.42
C TYR A 276 -21.05 -0.21 20.03
N LEU A 277 -20.38 -1.37 19.92
CA LEU A 277 -20.03 -1.94 18.62
C LEU A 277 -21.27 -2.34 17.82
N SER A 278 -22.28 -2.90 18.48
CA SER A 278 -23.57 -3.23 17.86
C SER A 278 -24.23 -1.97 17.27
N GLY A 279 -24.25 -0.86 18.01
CA GLY A 279 -24.72 0.44 17.53
C GLY A 279 -23.94 0.93 16.31
N LEU A 280 -22.61 0.86 16.33
CA LEU A 280 -21.76 1.26 15.19
C LEU A 280 -22.06 0.43 13.92
N ILE A 281 -22.26 -0.89 14.07
CA ILE A 281 -22.61 -1.78 12.96
C ILE A 281 -24.01 -1.42 12.43
N ARG A 282 -24.99 -1.27 13.31
CA ARG A 282 -26.37 -0.93 12.96
C ARG A 282 -26.49 0.42 12.24
N SER A 283 -25.71 1.42 12.65
CA SER A 283 -25.64 2.74 12.01
C SER A 283 -24.79 2.78 10.73
N GLY A 284 -24.25 1.62 10.30
CA GLY A 284 -23.48 1.49 9.08
C GLY A 284 -22.11 2.17 9.13
N TRP A 285 -21.51 2.30 10.32
CA TRP A 285 -20.14 2.79 10.47
C TRP A 285 -19.09 1.70 10.23
N ILE A 286 -19.47 0.43 10.30
CA ILE A 286 -18.59 -0.73 10.14
C ILE A 286 -19.09 -1.61 8.98
N ASP A 287 -18.26 -1.74 7.94
CA ASP A 287 -18.58 -2.54 6.74
C ASP A 287 -18.12 -4.00 6.84
N VAL A 288 -17.02 -4.23 7.57
CA VAL A 288 -16.42 -5.56 7.78
C VAL A 288 -15.90 -5.69 9.20
N LEU A 289 -16.05 -6.87 9.79
CA LEU A 289 -15.50 -7.24 11.09
C LEU A 289 -14.52 -8.41 10.95
N PHE A 290 -13.29 -8.26 11.43
CA PHE A 290 -12.36 -9.35 11.66
C PHE A 290 -12.26 -9.65 13.16
N GLY A 291 -12.25 -10.92 13.51
CA GLY A 291 -12.12 -11.38 14.89
C GLY A 291 -11.72 -12.85 14.95
N GLY A 292 -11.84 -13.44 16.14
CA GLY A 292 -11.66 -14.88 16.34
C GLY A 292 -12.84 -15.51 17.06
N ASN A 293 -12.74 -16.79 17.39
CA ASN A 293 -13.80 -17.54 18.07
C ASN A 293 -14.27 -16.83 19.36
N ALA A 294 -13.34 -16.34 20.19
CA ALA A 294 -13.66 -15.79 21.51
C ALA A 294 -14.62 -14.58 21.49
N ILE A 295 -14.38 -13.57 20.64
CA ILE A 295 -15.29 -12.41 20.57
C ILE A 295 -16.70 -12.83 20.16
N ALA A 296 -16.82 -13.78 19.23
CA ALA A 296 -18.10 -14.31 18.80
C ALA A 296 -18.76 -15.16 19.87
N ALA A 297 -18.03 -16.09 20.49
CA ALA A 297 -18.57 -16.96 21.51
C ALA A 297 -19.11 -16.17 22.70
N HIS A 298 -18.39 -15.14 23.17
CA HIS A 298 -18.83 -14.34 24.31
C HIS A 298 -19.94 -13.34 23.97
N ASP A 299 -19.94 -12.73 22.77
CA ASP A 299 -21.08 -11.90 22.34
C ASP A 299 -22.37 -12.73 22.27
N LEU A 300 -22.28 -13.95 21.71
CA LEU A 300 -23.42 -14.85 21.63
C LEU A 300 -23.83 -15.38 23.02
N GLU A 301 -22.88 -15.60 23.93
CA GLU A 301 -23.14 -16.01 25.32
C GLU A 301 -23.92 -14.92 26.05
N GLU A 302 -23.49 -13.66 25.93
CA GLU A 302 -24.14 -12.51 26.54
C GLU A 302 -25.58 -12.38 26.05
N ASN A 303 -25.80 -12.52 24.74
CA ASN A 303 -27.10 -12.32 24.12
C ASN A 303 -28.01 -13.57 24.12
N TYR A 304 -27.50 -14.71 24.58
CA TYR A 304 -28.26 -15.95 24.74
C TYR A 304 -28.57 -16.26 26.21
N LEU A 305 -27.60 -16.07 27.12
CA LEU A 305 -27.67 -16.46 28.53
C LEU A 305 -27.45 -15.28 29.50
N GLY A 306 -27.20 -14.06 29.02
CA GLY A 306 -27.01 -12.88 29.87
C GLY A 306 -25.63 -12.80 30.55
N THR A 307 -24.69 -13.67 30.18
CA THR A 307 -23.36 -13.76 30.81
C THR A 307 -22.22 -13.66 29.81
N SER A 308 -21.04 -13.26 30.29
CA SER A 308 -19.77 -13.43 29.61
C SER A 308 -18.78 -14.13 30.55
N LEU A 309 -18.29 -15.32 30.18
CA LEU A 309 -17.47 -16.18 31.05
C LEU A 309 -18.13 -16.49 32.40
N GLY A 310 -19.47 -16.59 32.41
CA GLY A 310 -20.23 -16.87 33.63
C GLY A 310 -20.40 -15.70 34.59
N THR A 311 -19.98 -14.50 34.20
CA THR A 311 -20.29 -13.26 34.93
C THR A 311 -21.50 -12.59 34.27
N GLU A 312 -22.51 -12.23 35.05
CA GLU A 312 -23.66 -11.48 34.55
C GLU A 312 -23.22 -10.08 34.11
N VAL A 313 -23.54 -9.69 32.88
CA VAL A 313 -23.03 -8.44 32.30
C VAL A 313 -23.67 -7.19 32.94
N THR A 314 -24.90 -7.31 33.43
CA THR A 314 -25.62 -6.20 34.08
C THR A 314 -25.17 -5.94 35.51
N SER A 315 -24.94 -6.99 36.31
CA SER A 315 -24.61 -6.87 37.73
C SER A 315 -23.12 -7.04 38.06
N GLY A 316 -22.33 -7.61 37.15
CA GLY A 316 -20.92 -7.94 37.38
C GLY A 316 -20.71 -9.14 38.31
N ASN A 317 -21.78 -9.80 38.76
CA ASN A 317 -21.69 -10.93 39.68
C ASN A 317 -21.38 -12.23 38.94
N ARG A 318 -20.59 -13.10 39.57
CA ARG A 318 -20.39 -14.47 39.07
C ARG A 318 -21.65 -15.30 39.31
N ILE A 319 -22.11 -15.99 38.28
CA ILE A 319 -23.22 -16.94 38.37
C ILE A 319 -22.66 -18.32 38.69
N GLU A 320 -23.29 -19.03 39.64
CA GLU A 320 -22.99 -20.43 39.93
C GLU A 320 -23.19 -21.29 38.67
N GLY A 321 -22.17 -22.08 38.30
CA GLY A 321 -22.18 -22.85 37.04
C GLY A 321 -21.89 -22.04 35.77
N GLY A 322 -21.73 -20.71 35.86
CA GLY A 322 -21.53 -19.84 34.70
C GLY A 322 -20.34 -20.20 33.79
N HIS A 323 -19.33 -20.92 34.32
CA HIS A 323 -18.17 -21.37 33.54
C HIS A 323 -18.54 -22.21 32.30
N HIS A 324 -19.70 -22.86 32.27
CA HIS A 324 -20.12 -23.70 31.13
C HIS A 324 -21.03 -22.97 30.14
N HIS A 325 -21.37 -21.69 30.39
CA HIS A 325 -22.30 -20.93 29.54
C HIS A 325 -21.76 -20.72 28.13
N HIS A 326 -20.48 -20.38 27.98
CA HIS A 326 -19.84 -20.26 26.67
C HIS A 326 -19.86 -21.58 25.89
N LEU A 327 -19.56 -22.72 26.52
CA LEU A 327 -19.62 -24.05 25.87
C LEU A 327 -21.04 -24.42 25.44
N ARG A 328 -22.04 -24.16 26.29
CA ARG A 328 -23.46 -24.38 25.93
C ARG A 328 -23.86 -23.50 24.75
N THR A 329 -23.47 -22.24 24.75
CA THR A 329 -23.71 -21.31 23.64
C THR A 329 -23.09 -21.84 22.36
N ILE A 330 -21.81 -22.21 22.38
CA ILE A 330 -21.11 -22.80 21.24
C ILE A 330 -21.87 -24.02 20.72
N ASN A 331 -22.26 -24.95 21.60
CA ASN A 331 -23.03 -26.13 21.21
C ASN A 331 -24.37 -25.77 20.56
N THR A 332 -25.10 -24.79 21.10
CA THR A 332 -26.35 -24.28 20.51
C THR A 332 -26.12 -23.70 19.12
N ILE A 333 -25.11 -22.85 18.93
CA ILE A 333 -24.84 -22.25 17.62
C ILE A 333 -24.45 -23.34 16.59
N ARG A 334 -23.66 -24.33 17.01
CA ARG A 334 -23.33 -25.49 16.18
C ARG A 334 -24.57 -26.32 15.82
N PHE A 335 -25.51 -26.50 16.75
CA PHE A 335 -26.77 -27.20 16.50
C PHE A 335 -27.60 -26.52 15.40
N TYR A 336 -27.65 -25.19 15.36
CA TYR A 336 -28.31 -24.44 14.29
C TYR A 336 -27.49 -24.39 12.98
N GLY A 337 -26.24 -24.87 12.98
CA GLY A 337 -25.35 -24.82 11.82
C GLY A 337 -24.73 -23.45 11.57
N GLY A 338 -24.65 -22.59 12.59
CA GLY A 338 -23.91 -21.33 12.55
C GLY A 338 -24.69 -20.10 12.98
N ILE A 339 -23.95 -18.98 13.10
CA ILE A 339 -24.44 -17.72 13.65
C ILE A 339 -25.66 -17.22 12.87
N LYS A 340 -25.58 -17.21 11.53
CA LYS A 340 -26.67 -16.75 10.67
C LYS A 340 -27.97 -17.51 10.91
N ASN A 341 -27.88 -18.83 11.04
CA ASN A 341 -29.05 -19.68 11.24
C ASN A 341 -29.65 -19.49 12.64
N ALA A 342 -28.81 -19.33 13.66
CA ALA A 342 -29.25 -19.05 15.02
C ALA A 342 -30.00 -17.69 15.12
N VAL A 343 -29.56 -16.68 14.38
CA VAL A 343 -30.25 -15.38 14.27
C VAL A 343 -31.58 -15.52 13.53
N VAL A 344 -31.61 -16.23 12.40
CA VAL A 344 -32.86 -16.48 11.64
C VAL A 344 -33.87 -17.27 12.47
N ALA A 345 -33.41 -18.22 13.27
CA ALA A 345 -34.23 -18.99 14.21
C ALA A 345 -34.67 -18.19 15.46
N LYS A 346 -34.28 -16.90 15.57
CA LYS A 346 -34.57 -16.00 16.70
C LYS A 346 -34.05 -16.48 18.06
N VAL A 347 -33.03 -17.33 18.06
CA VAL A 347 -32.32 -17.78 19.27
C VAL A 347 -31.43 -16.66 19.80
N ILE A 348 -30.72 -16.01 18.88
CA ILE A 348 -29.93 -14.81 19.14
C ILE A 348 -30.74 -13.61 18.65
N LYS A 349 -30.99 -12.63 19.54
CA LYS A 349 -31.92 -11.52 19.29
C LYS A 349 -31.27 -10.13 19.33
N SER A 350 -30.01 -10.06 19.71
CA SER A 350 -29.22 -8.85 19.88
C SER A 350 -27.74 -9.19 19.88
N GLY A 351 -26.88 -8.17 19.92
CA GLY A 351 -25.41 -8.32 19.97
C GLY A 351 -24.71 -8.02 18.65
N ILE A 352 -23.38 -8.05 18.68
CA ILE A 352 -22.49 -7.70 17.58
C ILE A 352 -22.81 -8.57 16.36
N PHE A 353 -22.88 -9.89 16.55
CA PHE A 353 -23.06 -10.83 15.45
C PHE A 353 -24.51 -10.91 14.96
N TYR A 354 -25.48 -10.58 15.83
CA TYR A 354 -26.86 -10.35 15.40
C TYR A 354 -26.94 -9.17 14.44
N GLU A 355 -26.34 -8.03 14.80
CA GLU A 355 -26.34 -6.83 13.95
C GLU A 355 -25.59 -7.09 12.64
N CYS A 356 -24.47 -7.81 12.67
CA CYS A 356 -23.77 -8.20 11.43
C CYS A 356 -24.68 -8.98 10.46
N VAL A 357 -25.46 -9.94 10.96
CA VAL A 357 -26.38 -10.72 10.13
C VAL A 357 -27.54 -9.86 9.61
N ARG A 358 -28.05 -8.94 10.44
CA ARG A 358 -29.17 -8.05 10.10
C ARG A 358 -28.80 -6.98 9.08
N SER A 359 -27.65 -6.34 9.23
CA SER A 359 -27.15 -5.29 8.34
C SER A 359 -26.48 -5.83 7.08
N GLY A 360 -26.09 -7.11 7.09
CA GLY A 360 -25.25 -7.70 6.04
C GLY A 360 -23.77 -7.35 6.16
N THR A 361 -23.33 -6.81 7.29
CA THR A 361 -21.90 -6.59 7.60
C THR A 361 -21.18 -7.94 7.59
N LYS A 362 -20.19 -8.07 6.71
CA LYS A 362 -19.41 -9.31 6.60
C LYS A 362 -18.51 -9.46 7.81
N PHE A 363 -18.31 -10.69 8.26
CA PHE A 363 -17.29 -11.00 9.25
C PHE A 363 -16.41 -12.17 8.84
N VAL A 364 -15.15 -12.14 9.30
CA VAL A 364 -14.20 -13.26 9.16
C VAL A 364 -13.69 -13.61 10.56
N LEU A 365 -13.94 -14.85 10.99
CA LEU A 365 -13.49 -15.37 12.27
C LEU A 365 -12.30 -16.31 12.06
N ALA A 366 -11.10 -15.87 12.42
CA ALA A 366 -9.90 -16.68 12.34
C ALA A 366 -9.74 -17.54 13.61
N GLY A 367 -9.49 -18.83 13.41
CA GLY A 367 -9.27 -19.76 14.50
C GLY A 367 -7.92 -19.55 15.19
N SER A 368 -7.85 -19.95 16.46
CA SER A 368 -6.66 -19.94 17.30
C SER A 368 -6.53 -21.26 18.06
N ILE A 369 -5.30 -21.58 18.47
CA ILE A 369 -4.99 -22.80 19.24
C ILE A 369 -5.69 -22.88 20.60
N ARG A 370 -6.29 -21.78 21.08
CA ARG A 370 -7.01 -21.71 22.35
C ARG A 370 -8.53 -21.86 22.22
N ASP A 371 -9.04 -22.06 21.01
CA ASP A 371 -10.48 -21.95 20.77
C ASP A 371 -11.26 -23.13 21.36
N ASP A 372 -12.26 -22.82 22.19
CA ASP A 372 -13.27 -23.78 22.63
C ASP A 372 -14.32 -24.00 21.54
N GLY A 373 -14.64 -25.26 21.22
CA GLY A 373 -15.61 -25.63 20.17
C GLY A 373 -14.94 -26.03 18.86
N PRO A 374 -14.59 -25.09 17.95
CA PRO A 374 -15.06 -23.71 17.84
C PRO A 374 -16.49 -23.59 17.27
N LEU A 375 -16.99 -22.36 17.14
CA LEU A 375 -18.18 -22.06 16.33
C LEU A 375 -17.97 -22.52 14.87
N THR A 376 -19.04 -22.93 14.19
CA THR A 376 -18.98 -23.42 12.79
C THR A 376 -18.51 -22.36 11.79
N ASP A 377 -18.70 -21.08 12.11
CA ASP A 377 -18.32 -19.94 11.28
C ASP A 377 -16.81 -19.63 11.36
N VAL A 378 -16.07 -20.28 12.28
CA VAL A 378 -14.63 -20.06 12.47
C VAL A 378 -13.82 -20.83 11.45
N ILE A 379 -12.89 -20.13 10.80
CA ILE A 379 -11.92 -20.73 9.88
C ILE A 379 -10.70 -21.18 10.68
N THR A 380 -10.60 -22.49 10.92
CA THR A 380 -9.53 -23.08 11.74
C THR A 380 -8.16 -23.14 11.06
N ASP A 381 -8.14 -23.25 9.73
CA ASP A 381 -6.91 -23.17 8.93
C ASP A 381 -6.46 -21.70 8.84
N SER A 382 -5.31 -21.39 9.45
CA SER A 382 -4.80 -20.02 9.55
C SER A 382 -4.41 -19.42 8.19
N VAL A 383 -3.97 -20.23 7.23
CA VAL A 383 -3.64 -19.78 5.87
C VAL A 383 -4.93 -19.42 5.15
N ARG A 384 -5.97 -20.26 5.25
CA ARG A 384 -7.30 -19.99 4.69
C ARG A 384 -7.94 -18.77 5.34
N ALA A 385 -7.83 -18.62 6.67
CA ALA A 385 -8.36 -17.47 7.38
C ALA A 385 -7.68 -16.17 6.89
N GLN A 386 -6.35 -16.17 6.78
CA GLN A 386 -5.61 -15.03 6.23
C GLN A 386 -5.99 -14.75 4.77
N MET A 387 -6.28 -15.77 3.96
CA MET A 387 -6.73 -15.58 2.58
C MET A 387 -8.13 -14.95 2.49
N GLU A 388 -9.07 -15.32 3.36
CA GLU A 388 -10.39 -14.67 3.42
C GLU A 388 -10.29 -13.23 3.95
N MET A 389 -9.44 -12.98 4.95
CA MET A 389 -9.13 -11.61 5.38
C MET A 389 -8.55 -10.79 4.22
N ARG A 390 -7.56 -11.34 3.50
CA ARG A 390 -6.91 -10.69 2.35
C ARG A 390 -7.88 -10.41 1.22
N LYS A 391 -8.85 -11.29 0.97
CA LYS A 391 -9.91 -11.07 -0.03
C LYS A 391 -10.70 -9.79 0.26
N GLU A 392 -10.98 -9.52 1.54
CA GLU A 392 -11.66 -8.28 1.94
C GLU A 392 -10.72 -7.07 1.91
N THR A 393 -9.45 -7.18 2.35
CA THR A 393 -8.49 -6.05 2.29
C THR A 393 -8.15 -5.64 0.85
N ARG A 394 -8.18 -6.58 -0.10
CA ARG A 394 -7.98 -6.31 -1.54
C ARG A 394 -9.05 -5.40 -2.15
N ASN A 395 -10.22 -5.29 -1.52
CA ASN A 395 -11.29 -4.38 -1.93
C ASN A 395 -11.08 -2.93 -1.42
N GLY A 396 -10.06 -2.71 -0.57
CA GLY A 396 -9.71 -1.41 -0.02
C GLY A 396 -10.55 -1.02 1.19
N PHE A 397 -9.90 -0.34 2.14
CA PHE A 397 -10.50 0.29 3.30
C PHE A 397 -9.91 1.70 3.46
N GLY A 398 -10.73 2.67 3.83
CA GLY A 398 -10.24 3.99 4.23
C GLY A 398 -9.74 4.00 5.66
N VAL A 399 -10.43 3.28 6.55
CA VAL A 399 -10.11 3.19 7.97
C VAL A 399 -10.14 1.73 8.45
N ALA A 400 -9.18 1.37 9.30
CA ALA A 400 -9.19 0.13 10.06
C ALA A 400 -9.11 0.43 11.56
N LEU A 401 -10.18 0.17 12.30
CA LEU A 401 -10.24 0.24 13.76
C LEU A 401 -9.76 -1.08 14.36
N MET A 402 -8.66 -1.08 15.08
CA MET A 402 -8.01 -2.25 15.67
C MET A 402 -8.15 -2.16 17.19
N VAL A 403 -9.11 -2.89 17.77
CA VAL A 403 -9.57 -2.68 19.14
C VAL A 403 -9.39 -3.95 19.99
N ALA A 404 -8.56 -3.83 21.02
CA ALA A 404 -8.37 -4.81 22.08
C ALA A 404 -7.97 -6.23 21.60
N THR A 405 -7.08 -6.31 20.61
CA THR A 405 -6.59 -7.59 20.06
C THR A 405 -5.23 -7.46 19.40
N THR A 406 -4.15 -7.83 20.09
CA THR A 406 -2.80 -7.74 19.51
C THR A 406 -2.62 -8.67 18.31
N LEU A 407 -3.03 -9.95 18.42
CA LEU A 407 -2.80 -10.96 17.38
C LEU A 407 -3.48 -10.60 16.06
N HIS A 408 -4.79 -10.33 16.11
CA HIS A 408 -5.56 -10.03 14.90
C HIS A 408 -5.20 -8.67 14.31
N SER A 409 -4.85 -7.70 15.16
CA SER A 409 -4.38 -6.39 14.69
C SER A 409 -3.05 -6.49 13.96
N VAL A 410 -2.09 -7.28 14.47
CA VAL A 410 -0.80 -7.50 13.78
C VAL A 410 -1.03 -8.22 12.46
N ALA A 411 -1.83 -9.29 12.47
CA ALA A 411 -2.15 -10.04 11.27
C ALA A 411 -2.80 -9.15 10.21
N THR A 412 -3.77 -8.31 10.61
CA THR A 412 -4.47 -7.40 9.70
C THR A 412 -3.59 -6.27 9.21
N GLY A 413 -2.77 -5.66 10.07
CA GLY A 413 -1.85 -4.58 9.71
C GLY A 413 -0.90 -4.97 8.58
N ASN A 414 -0.42 -6.22 8.58
CA ASN A 414 0.42 -6.76 7.50
C ASN A 414 -0.32 -6.90 6.15
N LEU A 415 -1.66 -7.01 6.16
CA LEU A 415 -2.49 -7.17 4.96
C LEU A 415 -2.97 -5.84 4.36
N LEU A 416 -2.86 -4.74 5.12
CA LEU A 416 -3.40 -3.44 4.74
C LEU A 416 -2.37 -2.62 3.95
N SER A 417 -2.86 -1.96 2.90
CA SER A 417 -2.07 -0.97 2.17
C SER A 417 -1.81 0.28 3.01
N PHE A 418 -0.80 1.06 2.64
CA PHE A 418 -0.47 2.34 3.25
C PHE A 418 -1.65 3.35 3.24
N ASP A 419 -2.50 3.29 2.22
CA ASP A 419 -3.67 4.17 2.05
C ASP A 419 -4.74 3.99 3.14
N THR A 420 -4.74 2.86 3.86
CA THR A 420 -5.67 2.62 4.97
C THR A 420 -5.13 3.25 6.25
N THR A 421 -5.88 4.19 6.81
CA THR A 421 -5.57 4.77 8.12
C THR A 421 -5.87 3.76 9.22
N LYS A 422 -4.84 3.35 9.96
CA LYS A 422 -4.96 2.34 11.03
C LYS A 422 -5.14 3.05 12.37
N ILE A 423 -6.23 2.77 13.08
CA ILE A 423 -6.46 3.29 14.43
C ILE A 423 -6.31 2.14 15.40
N ILE A 424 -5.29 2.19 16.26
CA ILE A 424 -4.94 1.10 17.17
C ILE A 424 -5.33 1.50 18.59
N VAL A 425 -6.17 0.69 19.23
CA VAL A 425 -6.71 0.93 20.57
C VAL A 425 -6.50 -0.31 21.42
N ASP A 426 -5.68 -0.16 22.45
CA ASP A 426 -5.39 -1.22 23.42
C ASP A 426 -5.05 -0.57 24.76
N ASP A 427 -5.34 -1.23 25.87
CA ASP A 427 -4.93 -0.78 27.21
C ASP A 427 -3.42 -0.98 27.44
N ASN A 428 -2.80 -1.90 26.68
CA ASN A 428 -1.39 -2.20 26.76
C ASN A 428 -0.56 -1.35 25.78
N LEU A 429 0.25 -0.43 26.33
CA LEU A 429 1.18 0.41 25.58
C LEU A 429 2.09 -0.41 24.63
N ALA A 430 2.58 -1.57 25.06
CA ALA A 430 3.47 -2.39 24.23
C ALA A 430 2.76 -2.96 22.99
N SER A 431 1.47 -3.32 23.11
CA SER A 431 0.64 -3.72 21.98
C SER A 431 0.52 -2.59 20.96
N VAL A 432 0.20 -1.37 21.44
CA VAL A 432 -0.01 -0.20 20.59
C VAL A 432 1.29 0.21 19.89
N THR A 433 2.41 0.29 20.61
CA THR A 433 3.72 0.63 20.03
C THR A 433 4.12 -0.36 18.95
N LYS A 434 4.01 -1.67 19.22
CA LYS A 434 4.34 -2.72 18.24
C LYS A 434 3.56 -2.59 16.92
N LEU A 435 2.33 -2.12 16.97
CA LEU A 435 1.47 -1.95 15.81
C LEU A 435 1.71 -0.63 15.09
N ALA A 436 1.96 0.45 15.84
CA ALA A 436 2.25 1.77 15.27
C ALA A 436 3.57 1.77 14.47
N ASP A 437 4.58 1.04 14.94
CA ASP A 437 5.89 0.94 14.28
C ASP A 437 5.85 0.18 12.94
N ARG A 438 4.76 -0.55 12.64
CA ARG A 438 4.67 -1.51 11.53
C ARG A 438 4.11 -0.96 10.21
N GLY A 439 4.63 0.18 9.78
CA GLY A 439 4.31 0.76 8.48
C GLY A 439 3.36 1.93 8.62
N THR A 440 3.92 3.08 8.26
CA THR A 440 3.41 4.42 8.47
C THR A 440 1.96 4.62 7.97
N ASN A 441 1.27 5.61 8.54
CA ASN A 441 -0.19 5.81 8.56
C ASN A 441 -0.94 4.98 9.62
N ALA A 442 -0.53 5.15 10.89
CA ALA A 442 -1.21 4.60 12.06
C ALA A 442 -1.39 5.67 13.15
N LEU A 443 -2.48 5.58 13.90
CA LEU A 443 -2.74 6.37 15.10
C LEU A 443 -2.92 5.41 16.28
N GLY A 444 -1.97 5.42 17.21
CA GLY A 444 -2.05 4.62 18.43
C GLY A 444 -2.72 5.39 19.58
N ILE A 445 -3.68 4.76 20.26
CA ILE A 445 -4.38 5.30 21.42
C ILE A 445 -4.33 4.25 22.54
N VAL A 446 -3.61 4.56 23.61
CA VAL A 446 -3.55 3.69 24.80
C VAL A 446 -4.70 4.06 25.72
N THR A 447 -5.75 3.23 25.73
CA THR A 447 -6.95 3.44 26.55
C THR A 447 -7.79 2.17 26.63
N ASP A 448 -8.69 2.13 27.62
CA ASP A 448 -9.68 1.07 27.72
C ASP A 448 -10.67 1.12 26.53
N CYS A 449 -11.04 -0.07 26.03
CA CYS A 449 -11.89 -0.18 24.84
C CYS A 449 -13.34 0.28 25.08
N ALA A 450 -13.87 0.20 26.30
CA ALA A 450 -15.20 0.70 26.64
C ALA A 450 -15.24 2.22 26.60
N TYR A 451 -14.23 2.87 27.18
CA TYR A 451 -14.11 4.33 27.08
C TYR A 451 -13.98 4.76 25.61
N PHE A 452 -13.11 4.10 24.83
CA PHE A 452 -12.96 4.42 23.42
C PHE A 452 -14.26 4.29 22.62
N LEU A 453 -14.93 3.12 22.69
CA LEU A 453 -16.12 2.85 21.90
C LEU A 453 -17.31 3.72 22.32
N SER A 454 -17.50 3.95 23.62
CA SER A 454 -18.57 4.83 24.11
C SER A 454 -18.39 6.27 23.64
N GLN A 455 -17.18 6.81 23.75
CA GLN A 455 -16.86 8.16 23.28
C GLN A 455 -16.94 8.25 21.76
N LEU A 456 -16.51 7.23 21.03
CA LEU A 456 -16.62 7.20 19.57
C LEU A 456 -18.10 7.23 19.14
N CYS A 457 -18.97 6.44 19.78
CA CYS A 457 -20.41 6.48 19.53
C CYS A 457 -21.00 7.86 19.82
N ASN A 458 -20.63 8.49 20.95
CA ASN A 458 -21.05 9.85 21.27
C ASN A 458 -20.61 10.85 20.18
N LYS A 459 -19.33 10.83 19.81
CA LYS A 459 -18.78 11.73 18.79
C LYS A 459 -19.35 11.48 17.39
N LEU A 460 -19.85 10.28 17.10
CA LEU A 460 -20.50 9.91 15.83
C LEU A 460 -22.03 9.97 15.90
N GLU A 461 -22.61 10.39 17.03
CA GLU A 461 -24.05 10.50 17.26
C GLU A 461 -24.80 9.16 17.01
N VAL A 462 -24.21 8.06 17.50
CA VAL A 462 -24.76 6.70 17.37
C VAL A 462 -25.73 6.40 18.51
N GLU A 463 -26.95 6.00 18.15
CA GLU A 463 -27.95 5.49 19.10
C GLU A 463 -27.61 4.04 19.52
N ILE A 464 -27.60 3.79 20.84
CA ILE A 464 -27.18 2.51 21.44
C ILE A 464 -28.35 1.58 21.69
#